data_AF-A0A5B0RDL4-F1
#
_entry.id   AF-A0A5B0RDL4-F1
#
_cell.length_a   1.000
_cell.length_b   1.000
_cell.length_c   1.000
_cell.angle_alpha   90.00
_cell.angle_beta   90.00
_cell.angle_gamma   90.00
#
_symmetry.space_group_name_H-M   'P 1'
#
loop_
_entity.id
_entity.type
_entity.pdbx_description
1 polymer ?
#
loop_
_entity_poly.entity_id
_entity_poly.type
_entity_poly.pdbx_seq_one_letter_code
_entity_poly.pdbx_strand_id
1 'polypeptide(L)'
;MFEGSNTSIAFSRFEDPSSARVESSNAPTNAPKLVFAHFITGLTVNYSRSDWSSQCNLAASHGIDAFALNVGLPDGWQLQQVKNAYEVADAIKTSTGKSFKLFLSLDMSVIQSAEDVTTWVTSFVPLSAQLLIDGRPLVSTFSGEANKLGGEDLSSGWQAALKAPLAQGNPPLDALFIPAWSSLDPSTAVSENPVVDGIMTWNSW
;
A
#
# COMPACT_ATOMS: atom_id res chain seq x y z
N MET A 1 -39.57 25.97 36.18
CA MET A 1 -40.77 26.54 35.53
C MET A 1 -40.29 27.23 34.27
N PHE A 2 -40.47 26.58 33.12
CA PHE A 2 -40.85 27.13 31.81
C PHE A 2 -41.01 25.92 30.89
N GLU A 3 -42.24 25.40 30.90
CA GLU A 3 -42.79 24.55 29.86
C GLU A 3 -43.09 25.38 28.62
N GLY A 4 -43.10 24.74 27.45
CA GLY A 4 -43.59 25.26 26.18
C GLY A 4 -43.44 24.17 25.12
N SER A 5 -44.25 23.11 25.20
CA SER A 5 -45.49 22.92 24.41
C SER A 5 -45.23 22.51 22.96
N ASN A 6 -45.40 21.21 22.73
CA ASN A 6 -45.62 20.56 21.43
C ASN A 6 -46.87 21.13 20.75
N THR A 7 -46.79 21.43 19.45
CA THR A 7 -47.91 21.14 18.54
C THR A 7 -47.39 20.81 17.15
N SER A 8 -47.75 19.61 16.69
CA SER A 8 -47.55 19.08 15.35
C SER A 8 -48.55 19.70 14.37
N ILE A 9 -48.11 20.00 13.15
CA ILE A 9 -48.98 19.98 11.97
C ILE A 9 -48.29 19.11 10.92
N ALA A 10 -48.89 17.97 10.65
CA ALA A 10 -48.55 17.07 9.58
C ALA A 10 -49.12 17.59 8.25
N PHE A 11 -48.32 17.51 7.18
CA PHE A 11 -48.85 17.33 5.84
C PHE A 11 -48.22 16.08 5.22
N SER A 12 -49.00 15.00 5.17
CA SER A 12 -48.91 13.93 4.17
C SER A 12 -49.64 14.42 2.90
N ARG A 13 -49.38 14.01 1.65
CA ARG A 13 -48.56 12.97 1.02
C ARG A 13 -48.66 13.24 -0.50
N PHE A 14 -47.62 12.93 -1.26
CA PHE A 14 -47.62 12.32 -2.60
C PHE A 14 -46.19 11.76 -2.77
N GLU A 15 -45.90 10.49 -2.40
CA GLU A 15 -45.72 9.30 -3.29
C GLU A 15 -44.92 9.63 -4.58
N ASP A 16 -43.78 9.04 -5.00
CA ASP A 16 -42.77 8.01 -4.60
C ASP A 16 -41.65 8.07 -5.71
N PRO A 17 -40.55 7.25 -5.80
CA PRO A 17 -39.50 6.82 -4.87
C PRO A 17 -38.04 7.21 -5.29
N SER A 18 -37.12 7.07 -4.33
CA SER A 18 -35.68 6.77 -4.46
C SER A 18 -34.69 7.92 -4.75
N SER A 19 -34.47 8.76 -3.74
CA SER A 19 -33.11 9.26 -3.48
C SER A 19 -32.69 8.68 -2.13
N ALA A 20 -31.97 7.55 -2.18
CA ALA A 20 -31.29 7.03 -1.02
C ALA A 20 -30.23 8.05 -0.60
N ARG A 21 -30.52 8.78 0.47
CA ARG A 21 -29.54 9.60 1.18
C ARG A 21 -28.45 8.63 1.65
N VAL A 22 -27.25 8.76 1.09
CA VAL A 22 -26.06 8.06 1.60
C VAL A 22 -25.80 8.64 3.00
N GLU A 23 -26.32 7.94 4.02
CA GLU A 23 -25.83 8.10 5.38
C GLU A 23 -24.41 7.55 5.39
N SER A 24 -23.42 8.45 5.49
CA SER A 24 -22.05 8.06 5.80
C SER A 24 -22.07 7.46 7.21
N SER A 25 -22.04 6.13 7.31
CA SER A 25 -21.86 5.45 8.57
C SER A 25 -20.44 5.72 9.09
N ASN A 26 -20.32 6.73 9.96
CA ASN A 26 -19.12 6.94 10.80
C ASN A 26 -19.05 5.89 11.92
N ALA A 27 -19.27 4.62 11.60
CA ALA A 27 -18.96 3.53 12.51
C ALA A 27 -17.44 3.32 12.46
N PRO A 28 -16.71 3.37 13.59
CA PRO A 28 -15.30 2.98 13.59
C PRO A 28 -15.22 1.54 13.10
N THR A 29 -14.50 1.32 12.00
CA THR A 29 -14.19 -0.03 11.56
C THR A 29 -13.29 -0.63 12.64
N ASN A 30 -13.76 -1.67 13.33
CA ASN A 30 -12.93 -2.48 14.24
C ASN A 30 -11.85 -3.28 13.48
N ALA A 31 -11.41 -2.79 12.31
CA ALA A 31 -10.33 -3.37 11.55
C ALA A 31 -9.03 -3.19 12.34
N PRO A 32 -8.25 -4.26 12.57
CA PRO A 32 -6.99 -4.16 13.29
C PRO A 32 -6.06 -3.20 12.55
N LYS A 33 -5.49 -2.25 13.30
CA LYS A 33 -4.44 -1.36 12.79
C LYS A 33 -3.20 -2.20 12.50
N LEU A 34 -2.63 -2.03 11.32
CA LEU A 34 -1.40 -2.70 10.93
C LEU A 34 -0.19 -1.80 11.25
N VAL A 35 0.90 -2.40 11.71
CA VAL A 35 2.17 -1.71 11.97
C VAL A 35 3.23 -2.23 11.01
N PHE A 36 3.95 -1.32 10.37
CA PHE A 36 5.00 -1.66 9.41
C PHE A 36 6.31 -1.01 9.83
N ALA A 37 7.44 -1.65 9.49
CA ALA A 37 8.75 -1.05 9.62
C ALA A 37 9.44 -0.93 8.26
N HIS A 38 10.12 0.19 8.05
CA HIS A 38 10.94 0.39 6.87
C HIS A 38 12.18 -0.48 6.93
N PHE A 39 12.51 -1.16 5.84
CA PHE A 39 13.68 -2.04 5.77
C PHE A 39 14.53 -1.69 4.55
N ILE A 40 15.76 -1.24 4.77
CA ILE A 40 16.68 -0.85 3.68
C ILE A 40 17.28 -2.10 3.04
N THR A 41 16.62 -2.65 2.01
CA THR A 41 17.07 -3.88 1.33
C THR A 41 18.42 -3.70 0.65
N GLY A 42 18.79 -2.47 0.28
CA GLY A 42 20.12 -2.12 -0.24
C GLY A 42 21.29 -2.55 0.64
N LEU A 43 21.08 -2.74 1.94
CA LEU A 43 22.12 -3.13 2.92
C LEU A 43 22.20 -4.64 3.17
N THR A 44 21.50 -5.45 2.37
CA THR A 44 21.31 -6.88 2.64
C THR A 44 22.10 -7.79 1.71
N VAL A 45 23.09 -7.30 0.96
CA VAL A 45 23.83 -8.09 -0.03
C VAL A 45 24.41 -9.41 0.51
N ASN A 46 24.82 -9.42 1.79
CA ASN A 46 25.39 -10.60 2.46
C ASN A 46 24.40 -11.35 3.37
N TYR A 47 23.12 -10.96 3.39
CA TYR A 47 22.12 -11.64 4.21
C TYR A 47 21.84 -13.05 3.66
N SER A 48 21.86 -14.02 4.57
CA SER A 48 21.30 -15.35 4.35
C SER A 48 19.79 -15.38 4.62
N ARG A 49 19.14 -16.50 4.31
CA ARG A 49 17.74 -16.75 4.74
C ARG A 49 17.59 -16.78 6.26
N SER A 50 18.64 -17.17 6.99
CA SER A 50 18.61 -17.17 8.46
C SER A 50 18.61 -15.74 9.01
N ASP A 51 19.32 -14.81 8.36
CA ASP A 51 19.30 -13.40 8.75
C ASP A 51 17.91 -12.81 8.53
N TRP A 52 17.31 -13.05 7.36
CA TRP A 52 15.91 -12.68 7.09
C TRP A 52 14.95 -13.27 8.11
N SER A 53 15.10 -14.55 8.44
CA SER A 53 14.24 -15.21 9.42
C SER A 53 14.36 -14.58 10.80
N SER A 54 15.58 -14.26 11.22
CA SER A 54 15.85 -13.60 12.50
C SER A 54 15.22 -12.20 12.55
N GLN A 55 15.37 -11.41 11.49
CA GLN A 55 14.78 -10.06 11.42
C GLN A 55 13.26 -10.08 11.42
N CYS A 56 12.64 -10.94 10.59
CA CYS A 56 11.19 -11.06 10.53
C CYS A 56 10.61 -11.57 11.87
N ASN A 57 11.24 -12.56 12.51
CA ASN A 57 10.79 -13.05 13.83
C ASN A 57 10.93 -11.98 14.92
N LEU A 58 12.02 -11.20 14.90
CA LEU A 58 12.22 -10.11 15.84
C LEU A 58 11.16 -9.03 15.66
N ALA A 59 10.90 -8.59 14.43
CA ALA A 59 9.85 -7.61 14.16
C ALA A 59 8.46 -8.13 14.58
N ALA A 60 8.14 -9.37 14.21
CA ALA A 60 6.89 -10.04 14.55
C ALA A 60 6.67 -10.15 16.08
N SER A 61 7.72 -10.42 16.85
CA SER A 61 7.64 -10.52 18.32
C SER A 61 7.42 -9.16 19.00
N HIS A 62 7.75 -8.07 18.32
CA HIS A 62 7.51 -6.69 18.75
C HIS A 62 6.22 -6.08 18.18
N GLY A 63 5.36 -6.88 17.55
CA GLY A 63 4.06 -6.42 17.05
C GLY A 63 4.12 -5.67 15.73
N ILE A 64 5.21 -5.77 14.98
CA ILE A 64 5.26 -5.34 13.58
C ILE A 64 4.63 -6.45 12.72
N ASP A 65 3.74 -6.06 11.82
CA ASP A 65 3.00 -6.97 10.94
C ASP A 65 3.69 -7.17 9.59
N ALA A 66 4.44 -6.17 9.11
CA ALA A 66 5.13 -6.24 7.84
C ALA A 66 6.39 -5.39 7.74
N PHE A 67 7.25 -5.71 6.76
CA PHE A 67 8.29 -4.80 6.29
C PHE A 67 7.90 -4.09 4.99
N ALA A 68 8.17 -2.78 4.94
CA ALA A 68 8.24 -1.99 3.72
C ALA A 68 9.66 -2.10 3.15
N LEU A 69 9.85 -2.90 2.11
CA LEU A 69 11.16 -3.19 1.54
C LEU A 69 11.62 -2.06 0.64
N ASN A 70 12.60 -1.28 1.08
CA ASN A 70 13.20 -0.23 0.27
C ASN A 70 14.14 -0.82 -0.77
N VAL A 71 13.72 -0.80 -2.03
CA VAL A 71 14.43 -1.44 -3.14
C VAL A 71 14.91 -0.40 -4.15
N GLY A 72 16.10 -0.61 -4.70
CA GLY A 72 16.70 0.24 -5.74
C GLY A 72 16.51 -0.38 -7.11
N LEU A 73 17.54 -0.36 -7.96
CA LEU A 73 17.48 -1.03 -9.26
C LEU A 73 17.22 -2.54 -9.10
N PRO A 74 16.48 -3.19 -10.02
CA PRO A 74 16.21 -4.62 -9.99
C PRO A 74 17.43 -5.46 -10.39
N ASP A 75 18.57 -5.21 -9.75
CA ASP A 75 19.79 -6.00 -9.93
C ASP A 75 19.57 -7.43 -9.41
N GLY A 76 20.19 -8.41 -10.07
CA GLY A 76 19.97 -9.83 -9.77
C GLY A 76 20.19 -10.19 -8.30
N TRP A 77 21.13 -9.55 -7.61
CA TRP A 77 21.36 -9.79 -6.19
C TRP A 77 20.23 -9.23 -5.32
N GLN A 78 19.68 -8.04 -5.63
CA GLN A 78 18.63 -7.42 -4.84
C GLN A 78 17.30 -8.16 -5.07
N LEU A 79 17.01 -8.54 -6.32
CA LEU A 79 15.89 -9.43 -6.65
C LEU A 79 15.97 -10.74 -5.84
N GLN A 80 17.16 -11.34 -5.74
CA GLN A 80 17.36 -12.57 -4.98
C GLN A 80 17.16 -12.35 -3.46
N GLN A 81 17.56 -11.20 -2.92
CA GLN A 81 17.33 -10.87 -1.52
C GLN A 81 15.85 -10.65 -1.20
N VAL A 82 15.11 -9.94 -2.05
CA VAL A 82 13.66 -9.78 -1.88
C VAL A 82 12.96 -11.13 -2.00
N LYS A 83 13.35 -11.99 -2.96
CA LYS A 83 12.81 -13.35 -3.07
C LYS A 83 13.03 -14.15 -1.79
N ASN A 84 14.24 -14.13 -1.24
CA ASN A 84 14.57 -14.79 0.03
C ASN A 84 13.70 -14.25 1.18
N ALA A 85 13.50 -12.93 1.25
CA ALA A 85 12.64 -12.32 2.26
C ALA A 85 11.18 -12.80 2.16
N TYR A 86 10.59 -12.80 0.96
CA TYR A 86 9.21 -13.27 0.74
C TYR A 86 9.01 -14.75 1.09
N GLU A 87 9.93 -15.62 0.68
CA GLU A 87 9.87 -17.05 1.01
C GLU A 87 9.97 -17.30 2.53
N VAL A 88 10.78 -16.51 3.24
CA VAL A 88 10.94 -16.61 4.69
C VAL A 88 9.74 -16.05 5.45
N ALA A 89 9.23 -14.88 5.04
CA ALA A 89 8.13 -14.20 5.73
C ALA A 89 6.85 -15.04 5.74
N ASP A 90 6.57 -15.80 4.68
CA ASP A 90 5.36 -16.62 4.59
C ASP A 90 5.28 -17.71 5.69
N ALA A 91 6.44 -18.18 6.16
CA ALA A 91 6.58 -19.17 7.21
C ALA A 91 6.52 -18.58 8.64
N ILE A 92 6.63 -17.26 8.79
CA ILE A 92 6.72 -16.59 10.10
C ILE A 92 5.36 -16.11 10.56
N LYS A 93 5.07 -16.26 11.85
CA LYS A 93 3.82 -15.81 12.47
C LYS A 93 4.05 -14.58 13.34
N THR A 94 3.14 -13.61 13.26
CA THR A 94 3.05 -12.46 14.16
C THR A 94 2.51 -12.89 15.52
N SER A 95 2.60 -11.99 16.51
CA SER A 95 2.02 -12.21 17.85
C SER A 95 0.50 -12.46 17.83
N THR A 96 -0.19 -12.08 16.75
CA THR A 96 -1.62 -12.33 16.54
C THR A 96 -1.91 -13.63 15.77
N GLY A 97 -0.88 -14.42 15.45
CA GLY A 97 -1.00 -15.69 14.73
C GLY A 97 -1.15 -15.57 13.21
N LYS A 98 -1.11 -14.35 12.66
CA LYS A 98 -1.14 -14.10 11.21
C LYS A 98 0.25 -14.33 10.60
N SER A 99 0.35 -14.61 9.30
CA SER A 99 1.66 -14.63 8.65
C SER A 99 2.25 -13.22 8.59
N PHE A 100 3.56 -13.10 8.84
CA PHE A 100 4.30 -11.85 8.62
C PHE A 100 4.27 -11.49 7.12
N LYS A 101 4.13 -10.21 6.81
CA LYS A 101 3.95 -9.74 5.43
C LYS A 101 5.07 -8.83 4.98
N LEU A 102 5.13 -8.57 3.69
CA LEU A 102 6.07 -7.66 3.06
C LEU A 102 5.34 -6.86 1.99
N PHE A 103 5.85 -5.68 1.67
CA PHE A 103 5.46 -4.95 0.47
C PHE A 103 6.63 -4.11 -0.05
N LEU A 104 6.56 -3.77 -1.33
CA LEU A 104 7.60 -2.98 -1.98
C LEU A 104 7.48 -1.50 -1.60
N SER A 105 8.64 -0.89 -1.32
CA SER A 105 8.86 0.55 -1.26
C SER A 105 9.94 0.90 -2.29
N LEU A 106 9.49 1.28 -3.48
CA LEU A 106 10.36 1.57 -4.62
C LEU A 106 11.14 2.86 -4.38
N ASP A 107 12.46 2.79 -4.33
CA ASP A 107 13.33 3.96 -4.15
C ASP A 107 13.48 4.74 -5.46
N MET A 108 12.70 5.80 -5.61
CA MET A 108 12.67 6.62 -6.82
C MET A 108 13.82 7.64 -6.89
N SER A 109 14.69 7.69 -5.89
CA SER A 109 15.98 8.41 -6.01
C SER A 109 16.96 7.63 -6.90
N VAL A 110 16.76 6.31 -7.03
CA VAL A 110 17.61 5.41 -7.82
C VAL A 110 16.87 4.83 -9.02
N ILE A 111 15.63 4.36 -8.84
CA ILE A 111 14.79 3.83 -9.93
C ILE A 111 14.31 5.00 -10.80
N GLN A 112 14.61 4.95 -12.10
CA GLN A 112 14.26 6.03 -13.03
C GLN A 112 13.38 5.59 -14.21
N SER A 113 13.20 4.29 -14.45
CA SER A 113 12.48 3.77 -15.62
C SER A 113 11.18 3.05 -15.27
N ALA A 114 10.21 3.08 -16.19
CA ALA A 114 8.98 2.28 -16.08
C ALA A 114 9.25 0.77 -16.08
N GLU A 115 10.28 0.34 -16.81
CA GLU A 115 10.69 -1.06 -16.92
C GLU A 115 11.18 -1.62 -15.57
N ASP A 116 11.97 -0.84 -14.83
CA ASP A 116 12.46 -1.23 -13.51
C ASP A 116 11.30 -1.37 -12.51
N VAL A 117 10.37 -0.41 -12.50
CA VAL A 117 9.14 -0.47 -11.69
C VAL A 117 8.32 -1.70 -12.05
N THR A 118 8.12 -1.95 -13.34
CA THR A 118 7.35 -3.10 -13.85
C THR A 118 8.00 -4.41 -13.42
N THR A 119 9.32 -4.52 -13.52
CA THR A 119 10.10 -5.69 -13.11
C THR A 119 9.89 -6.01 -11.64
N TRP A 120 9.98 -5.01 -10.76
CA TRP A 120 9.75 -5.17 -9.34
C TRP A 120 8.33 -5.66 -9.05
N VAL A 121 7.32 -4.96 -9.55
CA VAL A 121 5.93 -5.23 -9.16
C VAL A 121 5.46 -6.58 -9.68
N THR A 122 5.78 -6.93 -10.93
CA THR A 122 5.37 -8.21 -11.52
C THR A 122 6.10 -9.41 -10.91
N SER A 123 7.31 -9.19 -10.37
CA SER A 123 8.09 -10.27 -9.73
C SER A 123 7.61 -10.62 -8.32
N PHE A 124 7.17 -9.64 -7.52
CA PHE A 124 6.95 -9.85 -6.08
C PHE A 124 5.52 -9.60 -5.59
N VAL A 125 4.76 -8.71 -6.21
CA VAL A 125 3.38 -8.42 -5.78
C VAL A 125 2.48 -9.67 -5.82
N PRO A 126 2.63 -10.61 -6.78
CA PRO A 126 1.82 -11.84 -6.78
C PRO A 126 2.16 -12.87 -5.69
N LEU A 127 3.24 -12.68 -4.93
CA LEU A 127 3.70 -13.69 -3.96
C LEU A 127 2.86 -13.69 -2.67
N SER A 128 2.75 -14.85 -2.01
CA SER A 128 1.86 -15.07 -0.85
C SER A 128 2.16 -14.18 0.37
N ALA A 129 3.42 -13.82 0.59
CA ALA A 129 3.83 -12.93 1.67
C ALA A 129 3.53 -11.44 1.39
N GLN A 130 2.95 -11.10 0.22
CA GLN A 130 2.51 -9.76 -0.09
C GLN A 130 1.46 -9.28 0.92
N LEU A 131 1.65 -8.08 1.47
CA LEU A 131 0.66 -7.43 2.31
C LEU A 131 -0.54 -7.01 1.47
N LEU A 132 -1.72 -7.46 1.89
CA LEU A 132 -3.00 -7.07 1.30
C LEU A 132 -3.78 -6.19 2.28
N ILE A 133 -4.37 -5.12 1.78
CA ILE A 133 -5.35 -4.28 2.50
C ILE A 133 -6.65 -4.37 1.70
N ASP A 134 -7.72 -4.83 2.35
CA ASP A 134 -9.02 -5.08 1.71
C ASP A 134 -8.91 -5.95 0.43
N GLY A 135 -8.00 -6.93 0.46
CA GLY A 135 -7.74 -7.85 -0.66
C GLY A 135 -6.85 -7.29 -1.77
N ARG A 136 -6.45 -6.01 -1.70
CA ARG A 136 -5.60 -5.34 -2.69
C ARG A 136 -4.14 -5.33 -2.23
N PRO A 137 -3.18 -5.73 -3.08
CA PRO A 137 -1.77 -5.72 -2.67
C PRO A 137 -1.23 -4.30 -2.55
N LEU A 138 -0.65 -3.99 -1.39
CA LEU A 138 -0.06 -2.69 -1.12
C LEU A 138 1.26 -2.51 -1.86
N VAL A 139 1.44 -1.39 -2.56
CA VAL A 139 2.74 -0.97 -3.10
C VAL A 139 2.98 0.48 -2.70
N SER A 140 4.22 0.79 -2.33
CA SER A 140 4.65 2.12 -1.89
C SER A 140 5.93 2.56 -2.59
N THR A 141 6.37 3.77 -2.29
CA THR A 141 7.60 4.36 -2.81
C THR A 141 8.37 5.11 -1.72
N PHE A 142 9.63 5.39 -1.98
CA PHE A 142 10.33 6.56 -1.44
C PHE A 142 10.41 7.59 -2.56
N SER A 143 9.75 8.74 -2.38
CA SER A 143 9.59 9.78 -3.42
C SER A 143 8.93 9.24 -4.72
N GLY A 144 9.20 9.85 -5.88
CA GLY A 144 8.62 9.49 -7.17
C GLY A 144 7.70 10.54 -7.78
N GLU A 145 7.41 11.62 -7.07
CA GLU A 145 6.48 12.68 -7.48
C GLU A 145 7.01 13.58 -8.61
N ALA A 146 8.29 13.47 -8.97
CA ALA A 146 8.89 14.20 -10.08
C ALA A 146 9.11 13.35 -11.33
N ASN A 147 8.91 12.03 -11.25
CA ASN A 147 9.20 11.11 -12.35
C ASN A 147 7.90 10.53 -12.93
N LYS A 148 7.59 10.95 -14.17
CA LYS A 148 6.42 10.50 -14.92
C LYS A 148 6.60 9.14 -15.59
N LEU A 149 7.77 8.50 -15.48
CA LEU A 149 8.05 7.17 -16.05
C LEU A 149 7.69 7.06 -17.54
N GLY A 150 7.88 8.14 -18.30
CA GLY A 150 7.55 8.21 -19.73
C GLY A 150 6.08 8.50 -20.07
N GLY A 151 5.20 8.66 -19.07
CA GLY A 151 3.83 9.12 -19.25
C GLY A 151 3.71 10.62 -19.49
N GLU A 152 2.52 11.06 -19.91
CA GLU A 152 2.19 12.49 -20.10
C GLU A 152 2.15 13.23 -18.76
N ASP A 153 1.73 12.53 -17.72
CA ASP A 153 1.65 12.94 -16.32
C ASP A 153 2.06 11.79 -15.39
N LEU A 154 2.09 12.04 -14.08
CA LEU A 154 2.41 10.99 -13.10
C LEU A 154 1.38 9.87 -13.14
N SER A 155 0.09 10.20 -13.30
CA SER A 155 -1.00 9.23 -13.24
C SER A 155 -0.89 8.19 -14.35
N SER A 156 -0.76 8.62 -15.59
CA SER A 156 -0.60 7.76 -16.77
C SER A 156 0.69 6.95 -16.72
N GLY A 157 1.80 7.55 -16.28
CA GLY A 157 3.08 6.88 -16.11
C GLY A 157 3.04 5.73 -15.10
N TRP A 158 2.61 6.01 -13.88
CA TRP A 158 2.47 5.00 -12.83
C TRP A 158 1.39 3.97 -13.14
N GLN A 159 0.31 4.36 -13.83
CA GLN A 159 -0.71 3.41 -14.29
C GLN A 159 -0.09 2.38 -15.25
N ALA A 160 0.71 2.84 -16.21
CA ALA A 160 1.37 1.98 -17.19
C ALA A 160 2.49 1.11 -16.58
N ALA A 161 3.25 1.65 -15.62
CA ALA A 161 4.38 0.94 -15.02
C ALA A 161 4.01 0.00 -13.87
N LEU A 162 2.93 0.28 -13.14
CA LEU A 162 2.57 -0.44 -11.91
C LEU A 162 1.24 -1.18 -12.02
N LYS A 163 0.14 -0.44 -12.23
CA LYS A 163 -1.21 -1.03 -12.12
C LYS A 163 -1.58 -1.88 -13.34
N ALA A 164 -1.31 -1.41 -14.55
CA ALA A 164 -1.67 -2.12 -15.78
C ALA A 164 -0.96 -3.48 -15.92
N PRO A 165 0.36 -3.62 -15.67
CA PRO A 165 1.03 -4.91 -15.73
C PRO A 165 0.46 -5.93 -14.74
N LEU A 166 0.10 -5.48 -13.52
CA LEU A 166 -0.51 -6.34 -12.51
C LEU A 166 -1.95 -6.75 -12.88
N ALA A 167 -2.73 -5.84 -13.45
CA ALA A 167 -4.08 -6.13 -13.95
C ALA A 167 -4.09 -7.08 -15.16
N GLN A 168 -3.00 -7.11 -15.95
CA GLN A 168 -2.81 -8.06 -17.05
C GLN A 168 -2.25 -9.42 -16.60
N GLY A 169 -1.83 -9.52 -15.34
CA GLY A 169 -1.36 -10.76 -14.73
C GLY A 169 -2.45 -11.84 -14.65
N ASN A 170 -2.05 -13.05 -14.27
CA ASN A 170 -2.96 -14.16 -14.04
C ASN A 170 -2.67 -14.83 -12.68
N PRO A 171 -3.54 -14.65 -11.66
CA PRO A 171 -4.78 -13.87 -11.69
C PRO A 171 -4.52 -12.35 -11.84
N PRO A 172 -5.50 -11.57 -12.32
CA PRO A 172 -5.39 -10.11 -12.38
C PRO A 172 -5.37 -9.53 -10.97
N LEU A 173 -4.47 -8.58 -10.73
CA LEU A 173 -4.31 -7.92 -9.42
C LEU A 173 -4.57 -6.42 -9.55
N ASP A 174 -5.40 -5.88 -8.67
CA ASP A 174 -5.62 -4.45 -8.50
C ASP A 174 -4.82 -3.94 -7.30
N ALA A 175 -3.63 -3.40 -7.57
CA ALA A 175 -2.74 -2.90 -6.53
C ALA A 175 -3.30 -1.64 -5.85
N LEU A 176 -3.16 -1.61 -4.52
CA LEU A 176 -3.37 -0.43 -3.69
C LEU A 176 -2.05 0.37 -3.70
N PHE A 177 -2.00 1.45 -4.48
CA PHE A 177 -0.80 2.26 -4.64
C PHE A 177 -0.82 3.47 -3.70
N ILE A 178 0.03 3.44 -2.67
CA ILE A 178 0.13 4.49 -1.65
C ILE A 178 1.60 4.96 -1.61
N PRO A 179 1.99 5.95 -2.43
CA PRO A 179 3.36 6.43 -2.45
C PRO A 179 3.70 7.36 -1.27
N ALA A 180 5.00 7.55 -1.02
CA ALA A 180 5.52 8.58 -0.12
C ALA A 180 6.03 9.80 -0.91
N TRP A 181 5.10 10.51 -1.56
CA TRP A 181 5.36 11.71 -2.37
C TRP A 181 5.51 12.97 -1.51
N SER A 182 6.65 13.06 -0.84
CA SER A 182 6.90 14.03 0.23
C SER A 182 6.87 15.51 -0.18
N SER A 183 7.06 15.84 -1.46
CA SER A 183 7.04 17.24 -1.93
C SER A 183 5.68 17.70 -2.48
N LEU A 184 4.69 16.81 -2.54
CA LEU A 184 3.30 17.17 -2.84
C LEU A 184 2.50 17.27 -1.54
N ASP A 185 1.61 18.26 -1.44
CA ASP A 185 0.63 18.25 -0.36
C ASP A 185 -0.39 17.11 -0.58
N PRO A 186 -0.99 16.60 0.51
CA PRO A 186 -1.88 15.46 0.41
C PRO A 186 -3.07 15.60 -0.53
N SER A 187 -3.66 16.80 -0.58
CA SER A 187 -4.82 17.05 -1.43
C SER A 187 -4.43 16.97 -2.89
N THR A 188 -3.36 17.67 -3.30
CA THR A 188 -2.86 17.68 -4.68
C THR A 188 -2.44 16.29 -5.14
N ALA A 189 -1.71 15.55 -4.29
CA ALA A 189 -1.25 14.21 -4.62
C ALA A 189 -2.42 13.28 -5.00
N VAL A 190 -3.53 13.33 -4.25
CA VAL A 190 -4.69 12.47 -4.49
C VAL A 190 -5.62 13.05 -5.58
N SER A 191 -5.88 14.37 -5.59
CA SER A 191 -6.85 14.95 -6.52
C SER A 191 -6.36 15.03 -7.96
N GLU A 192 -5.06 15.22 -8.18
CA GLU A 192 -4.49 15.37 -9.52
C GLU A 192 -3.93 14.06 -10.09
N ASN A 193 -3.79 13.01 -9.26
CA ASN A 193 -3.19 11.75 -9.68
C ASN A 193 -4.09 10.56 -9.32
N PRO A 194 -5.18 10.30 -10.08
CA PRO A 194 -6.13 9.24 -9.76
C PRO A 194 -5.52 7.82 -9.75
N VAL A 195 -4.27 7.66 -10.21
CA VAL A 195 -3.50 6.42 -10.02
C VAL A 195 -3.23 6.09 -8.54
N VAL A 196 -3.12 7.10 -7.66
CA VAL A 196 -2.82 6.85 -6.24
C VAL A 196 -4.12 6.58 -5.47
N ASP A 197 -4.07 5.61 -4.56
CA ASP A 197 -5.19 5.25 -3.70
C ASP A 197 -5.14 5.94 -2.33
N GLY A 198 -4.11 6.76 -2.14
CA GLY A 198 -3.79 7.46 -0.90
C GLY A 198 -2.32 7.84 -0.92
N ILE A 199 -1.84 8.36 0.19
CA ILE A 199 -0.42 8.69 0.38
C ILE A 199 0.00 8.36 1.79
N MET A 200 1.30 8.17 1.98
CA MET A 200 1.90 8.00 3.29
C MET A 200 3.05 8.99 3.51
N THR A 201 3.37 9.27 4.77
CA THR A 201 4.57 10.03 5.12
C THR A 201 5.75 9.07 5.27
N TRP A 202 6.90 9.46 4.71
CA TRP A 202 8.15 8.75 4.98
C TRP A 202 8.63 8.94 6.42
N ASN A 203 8.49 10.17 6.91
CA ASN A 203 8.87 10.51 8.27
C ASN A 203 7.87 9.86 9.23
N SER A 204 8.37 8.92 10.03
CA SER A 204 7.62 8.16 11.02
C SER A 204 7.90 8.60 12.47
N TRP A 205 8.58 9.74 12.64
CA TRP A 205 8.96 10.34 13.92
C TRP A 205 8.25 11.67 14.18
#